data_AF-A0A1I6R2I3-F1
#
_entry.id   AF-A0A1I6R2I3-F1
#
_cell.length_a   1.000
_cell.length_b   1.000
_cell.length_c   1.000
_cell.angle_alpha   90.00
_cell.angle_beta   90.00
_cell.angle_gamma   90.00
#
_symmetry.space_group_name_H-M   'P 1'
#
loop_
_entity.id
_entity.type
_entity.pdbx_description
1 polymer ?
#
loop_
_entity_poly.entity_id
_entity_poly.type
_entity_poly.pdbx_seq_one_letter_code
_entity_poly.pdbx_strand_id
1 'polypeptide(L)'
;MTKRAPKPLPPPTDDERRRAGEAAQALRAAIADPSTMGTKSTAHVDLVRPRRGEWWESWANLPGFHRINGKRGRYIHALLPGWSYTQREIRAEMIPDLEALAERGERPTEDTSGRAA
;
A
#
# COMPACT_ATOMS: atom_id res chain seq x y z
N MET A 1 4.15 17.61 -10.10
CA MET A 1 3.09 17.15 -11.01
C MET A 1 2.20 16.23 -10.19
N THR A 2 0.99 16.67 -9.83
CA THR A 2 -0.01 15.84 -9.16
C THR A 2 -0.41 14.70 -10.10
N LYS A 3 -0.18 13.44 -9.71
CA LYS A 3 -0.66 12.29 -10.47
C LYS A 3 -2.14 12.09 -10.13
N ARG A 4 -3.00 12.23 -11.14
CA ARG A 4 -4.44 11.96 -11.02
C ARG A 4 -4.66 10.47 -10.72
N ALA A 5 -5.74 10.15 -10.02
CA ALA A 5 -6.12 8.76 -9.73
C ALA A 5 -6.01 7.85 -10.98
N PRO A 6 -5.58 6.59 -10.81
CA PRO A 6 -5.74 5.58 -11.85
C PRO A 6 -7.22 5.45 -12.25
N LYS A 7 -7.47 4.86 -13.44
CA LYS A 7 -8.82 4.69 -14.02
C LYS A 7 -9.86 4.34 -12.94
N PRO A 8 -11.05 4.99 -12.92
CA PRO A 8 -12.02 4.78 -11.86
C PRO A 8 -12.34 3.30 -11.71
N LEU A 9 -12.07 2.80 -10.50
CA LEU A 9 -12.34 1.43 -10.11
C LEU A 9 -13.83 1.28 -9.78
N PRO A 10 -14.40 0.07 -9.92
CA PRO A 10 -15.75 -0.18 -9.43
C PRO A 10 -15.83 0.14 -7.93
N PRO A 11 -17.02 0.47 -7.39
CA PRO A 11 -17.22 0.63 -5.95
C PRO A 11 -16.63 -0.57 -5.19
N PRO A 12 -15.99 -0.35 -4.03
CA PRO A 12 -15.41 -1.44 -3.26
C PRO A 12 -16.50 -2.38 -2.73
N THR A 13 -16.19 -3.67 -2.74
CA THR A 13 -17.00 -4.71 -2.11
C THR A 13 -16.89 -4.64 -0.58
N ASP A 14 -17.88 -5.16 0.15
CA ASP A 14 -17.82 -5.23 1.62
C ASP A 14 -16.61 -6.03 2.13
N ASP A 15 -16.18 -7.02 1.36
CA ASP A 15 -14.99 -7.81 1.67
C ASP A 15 -13.69 -7.00 1.50
N GLU A 16 -13.58 -6.15 0.46
CA GLU A 16 -12.46 -5.22 0.33
C GLU A 16 -12.45 -4.19 1.47
N ARG A 17 -13.61 -3.69 1.88
CA ARG A 17 -13.74 -2.75 3.00
C ARG A 17 -13.28 -3.38 4.31
N ARG A 18 -13.74 -4.60 4.61
CA ARG A 18 -13.32 -5.37 5.79
C ARG A 18 -11.80 -5.59 5.78
N ARG A 19 -11.26 -6.08 4.66
CA ARG A 19 -9.82 -6.32 4.50
C ARG A 19 -9.00 -5.03 4.62
N ALA A 20 -9.54 -3.88 4.22
CA ALA A 20 -8.86 -2.60 4.37
C ALA A 20 -8.70 -2.21 5.84
N GLY A 21 -9.73 -2.42 6.67
CA GLY A 21 -9.66 -2.18 8.11
C GLY A 21 -8.64 -3.09 8.80
N GLU A 22 -8.66 -4.38 8.47
CA GLU A 22 -7.69 -5.37 8.96
C GLU A 22 -6.25 -5.00 8.56
N ALA A 23 -6.05 -4.58 7.30
CA ALA A 23 -4.74 -4.16 6.81
C ALA A 23 -4.23 -2.89 7.51
N ALA A 24 -5.09 -1.88 7.72
CA ALA A 24 -4.72 -0.66 8.45
C ALA A 24 -4.28 -0.99 9.88
N GLN A 25 -5.03 -1.84 10.59
CA GLN A 25 -4.70 -2.27 11.93
C GLN A 25 -3.38 -3.07 11.98
N ALA A 26 -3.20 -4.02 11.06
CA ALA A 26 -1.99 -4.83 10.99
C ALA A 26 -0.74 -3.97 10.68
N LEU A 27 -0.86 -2.98 9.79
CA LEU A 27 0.24 -2.05 9.50
C LEU A 27 0.59 -1.17 10.69
N ARG A 28 -0.40 -0.70 11.46
CA ARG A 28 -0.14 0.04 12.72
C ARG A 28 0.60 -0.83 13.73
N ALA A 29 0.15 -2.07 13.92
CA ALA A 29 0.81 -3.03 14.80
C ALA A 29 2.25 -3.29 14.36
N ALA A 30 2.50 -3.49 13.06
CA ALA A 30 3.83 -3.68 12.51
C ALA A 30 4.76 -2.47 12.62
N ILE A 31 4.22 -1.24 12.55
CA ILE A 31 5.00 -0.03 12.77
C ILE A 31 5.38 0.12 14.25
N ALA A 32 4.47 -0.21 15.15
CA ALA A 32 4.73 -0.18 16.59
C ALA A 32 5.70 -1.29 17.02
N ASP A 33 5.55 -2.49 16.46
CA ASP A 33 6.38 -3.66 16.70
C ASP A 33 6.63 -4.43 15.38
N PRO A 34 7.82 -4.26 14.77
CA PRO A 34 8.19 -4.97 13.54
C PRO A 34 8.22 -6.50 13.66
N SER A 35 8.25 -7.08 14.86
CA SER A 35 8.21 -8.53 15.05
C SER A 35 6.87 -9.15 14.60
N THR A 36 5.81 -8.34 14.58
CA THR A 36 4.46 -8.75 14.20
C THR A 36 4.26 -8.95 12.70
N MET A 37 5.20 -8.49 11.86
CA MET A 37 5.09 -8.59 10.39
C MET A 37 5.02 -10.04 9.89
N GLY A 38 5.60 -10.99 10.64
CA GLY A 38 5.71 -12.38 10.23
C GLY A 38 6.83 -12.61 9.22
N THR A 39 6.91 -13.83 8.69
CA THR A 39 8.00 -14.26 7.80
C THR A 39 8.05 -13.40 6.53
N LYS A 40 9.24 -12.86 6.24
CA LYS A 40 9.50 -12.09 5.02
C LYS A 40 9.72 -13.04 3.84
N SER A 41 9.04 -12.77 2.74
CA SER A 41 9.28 -13.40 1.43
C SER A 41 9.83 -12.37 0.44
N THR A 42 10.72 -12.79 -0.44
CA THR A 42 11.31 -11.95 -1.49
C THR A 42 11.16 -12.63 -2.84
N ALA A 43 10.65 -11.89 -3.83
CA ALA A 43 10.51 -12.33 -5.20
C ALA A 43 11.23 -11.37 -6.15
N HIS A 44 11.88 -11.90 -7.18
CA HIS A 44 12.33 -11.11 -8.33
C HIS A 44 11.21 -11.12 -9.36
N VAL A 45 10.80 -9.93 -9.80
CA VAL A 45 9.75 -9.75 -10.80
C VAL A 45 10.38 -9.09 -12.03
N ASP A 46 10.41 -9.82 -13.13
CA ASP A 46 10.87 -9.32 -14.42
C ASP A 46 9.70 -8.71 -15.19
N LEU A 47 9.65 -7.39 -15.26
CA LEU A 47 8.67 -6.66 -16.05
C LEU A 47 9.12 -6.62 -17.50
N VAL A 48 8.26 -7.06 -18.41
CA VAL A 48 8.56 -7.08 -19.85
C VAL A 48 8.47 -5.67 -20.47
N ARG A 49 7.62 -4.78 -19.93
CA ARG A 49 7.44 -3.39 -20.40
C ARG A 49 7.07 -2.43 -19.26
N PRO A 50 7.90 -1.42 -18.93
CA PRO A 50 9.28 -1.25 -19.40
C PRO A 50 10.15 -2.45 -18.96
N ARG A 51 11.18 -2.79 -19.73
CA ARG A 51 12.06 -3.92 -19.39
C ARG A 51 12.86 -3.58 -18.14
N ARG A 52 12.44 -4.08 -16.98
CA ARG A 52 13.04 -3.78 -15.67
C ARG A 52 12.82 -4.94 -14.70
N GLY A 53 13.86 -5.30 -13.96
CA GLY A 53 13.74 -6.18 -12.80
C GLY A 53 13.34 -5.40 -11.55
N GLU A 54 12.43 -5.96 -10.76
CA GLU A 54 12.02 -5.42 -9.47
C GLU A 54 12.14 -6.48 -8.38
N TRP A 55 12.64 -6.06 -7.21
CA TRP A 55 12.67 -6.90 -6.03
C TRP A 55 11.45 -6.60 -5.16
N TRP A 56 10.56 -7.57 -5.03
CA TRP A 56 9.33 -7.46 -4.25
C TRP A 56 9.50 -8.18 -2.93
N GLU A 57 9.30 -7.47 -1.82
CA GLU A 57 9.29 -8.01 -0.48
C GLU A 57 7.87 -7.96 0.08
N SER A 58 7.45 -9.04 0.71
CA SER A 58 6.14 -9.20 1.36
C SER A 58 6.30 -9.90 2.70
N TRP A 59 5.27 -9.86 3.53
CA TRP A 59 5.30 -10.46 4.86
C TRP A 59 4.01 -11.24 5.14
N ALA A 60 4.14 -12.39 5.80
CA ALA A 60 3.04 -13.33 6.02
C ALA A 60 1.83 -12.69 6.73
N ASN A 61 2.05 -11.77 7.67
CA ASN A 61 0.97 -11.15 8.45
C ASN A 61 0.50 -9.80 7.88
N LEU A 62 1.07 -9.36 6.74
CA LEU A 62 0.70 -8.11 6.07
C LEU A 62 0.26 -8.40 4.62
N PRO A 63 -0.88 -9.11 4.44
CA PRO A 63 -1.34 -9.50 3.12
C PRO A 63 -1.61 -8.28 2.24
N GLY A 64 -1.07 -8.28 1.03
CA GLY A 64 -1.22 -7.20 0.07
C GLY A 64 -0.29 -6.00 0.28
N PHE A 65 0.47 -5.94 1.37
CA PHE A 65 1.53 -4.95 1.58
C PHE A 65 2.84 -5.41 0.94
N HIS A 66 3.41 -4.57 0.08
CA HIS A 66 4.67 -4.88 -0.59
C HIS A 66 5.65 -3.73 -0.50
N ARG A 67 6.93 -4.07 -0.32
CA ARG A 67 8.07 -3.17 -0.50
C ARG A 67 8.80 -3.53 -1.78
N ILE A 68 8.99 -2.57 -2.66
CA ILE A 68 9.59 -2.78 -3.99
C ILE A 68 10.92 -2.05 -4.07
N ASN A 69 11.99 -2.77 -4.42
CA ASN A 69 13.37 -2.28 -4.57
C ASN A 69 14.01 -1.78 -3.25
N GLY A 70 13.72 -2.47 -2.13
CA GLY A 70 14.37 -2.25 -0.84
C GLY A 70 13.88 -1.03 -0.05
N LYS A 71 14.58 -0.67 1.04
CA LYS A 71 14.13 0.35 2.02
C LYS A 71 13.88 1.74 1.42
N ARG A 72 14.72 2.16 0.46
CA ARG A 72 14.59 3.43 -0.26
C ARG A 72 13.67 3.35 -1.49
N GLY A 73 13.08 2.17 -1.72
CA GLY A 73 12.15 1.94 -2.78
C GLY A 73 10.76 2.45 -2.45
N ARG A 74 9.75 1.86 -3.09
CA ARG A 74 8.35 2.25 -2.93
C ARG A 74 7.56 1.17 -2.21
N TYR A 75 6.48 1.58 -1.58
CA TYR A 75 5.55 0.74 -0.86
C TYR A 75 4.20 0.79 -1.57
N ILE A 76 3.56 -0.36 -1.72
CA ILE A 76 2.24 -0.46 -2.34
C ILE A 76 1.33 -1.34 -1.48
N HIS A 77 0.03 -1.15 -1.66
CA HIS A 77 -0.97 -2.03 -1.08
C HIS A 77 -1.94 -2.52 -2.15
N ALA A 78 -2.27 -3.82 -2.15
CA ALA A 78 -3.14 -4.43 -3.16
C ALA A 78 -4.55 -3.80 -3.20
N LEU A 79 -5.07 -3.35 -2.05
CA LEU A 79 -6.37 -2.65 -1.94
C LEU A 79 -6.33 -1.19 -2.41
N LEU A 80 -5.14 -0.63 -2.65
CA LEU A 80 -4.93 0.72 -3.16
C LEU A 80 -4.18 0.64 -4.51
N PRO A 81 -4.77 -0.02 -5.52
CA PRO A 81 -4.06 -0.30 -6.76
C PRO A 81 -3.74 0.99 -7.52
N GLY A 82 -2.52 1.05 -8.06
CA GLY A 82 -2.00 2.21 -8.79
C GLY A 82 -1.44 3.33 -7.91
N TRP A 83 -1.54 3.20 -6.59
CA TRP A 83 -0.87 4.08 -5.63
C TRP A 83 0.49 3.54 -5.23
N SER A 84 1.41 4.44 -4.92
CA SER A 84 2.76 4.10 -4.46
C SER A 84 3.19 5.14 -3.44
N TYR A 85 3.70 4.65 -2.32
CA TYR A 85 4.01 5.44 -1.15
C TYR A 85 5.50 5.32 -0.83
N THR A 86 6.06 6.35 -0.19
CA THR A 86 7.34 6.30 0.50
C THR A 86 7.17 5.71 1.88
N GLN A 87 8.28 5.40 2.56
CA GLN A 87 8.24 4.88 3.93
C GLN A 87 7.52 5.84 4.89
N ARG A 88 7.68 7.17 4.71
CA ARG A 88 7.06 8.18 5.57
C ARG A 88 5.55 8.27 5.33
N GLU A 89 5.12 8.10 4.09
CA GLU A 89 3.72 8.14 3.68
C GLU A 89 2.94 6.90 4.11
N ILE A 90 3.59 5.80 4.54
CA ILE A 90 2.86 4.65 5.08
C ILE A 90 1.97 5.08 6.26
N ARG A 91 2.54 5.83 7.20
CA ARG A 91 1.80 6.29 8.39
C ARG A 91 0.92 7.51 8.08
N ALA A 92 1.41 8.41 7.25
CA ALA A 92 0.73 9.68 6.98
C ALA A 92 -0.42 9.56 5.97
N GLU A 93 -0.38 8.58 5.06
CA GLU A 93 -1.28 8.49 3.92
C GLU A 93 -1.84 7.07 3.72
N MET A 94 -0.98 6.05 3.52
CA MET A 94 -1.46 4.69 3.19
C MET A 94 -2.41 4.12 4.24
N ILE A 95 -2.07 4.24 5.54
CA ILE A 95 -2.94 3.75 6.62
C ILE A 95 -4.27 4.53 6.62
N PRO A 96 -4.28 5.89 6.64
CA PRO A 96 -5.52 6.66 6.48
C PRO A 96 -6.34 6.32 5.23
N ASP A 97 -5.71 6.04 4.09
CA ASP A 97 -6.40 5.64 2.85
C ASP A 97 -7.10 4.28 3.00
N LEU A 98 -6.46 3.32 3.69
CA LEU A 98 -7.07 2.03 4.00
C LEU A 98 -8.24 2.19 4.99
N GLU A 99 -8.15 3.11 5.93
CA GLU A 99 -9.24 3.41 6.86
C GLU A 99 -10.43 4.09 6.16
N ALA A 100 -10.16 5.06 5.28
CA ALA A 100 -11.16 5.68 4.43
C ALA A 100 -11.88 4.64 3.56
N LEU A 101 -11.13 3.69 3.00
CA LEU A 101 -11.68 2.59 2.23
C LEU A 101 -12.56 1.69 3.10
N ALA A 102 -12.13 1.36 4.31
CA ALA A 102 -12.89 0.53 5.23
C ALA A 102 -14.20 1.19 5.66
N GLU A 103 -14.10 2.41 6.18
CA GLU A 103 -15.21 3.13 6.81
C GLU A 103 -16.19 3.68 5.79
N ARG A 104 -15.69 4.34 4.75
CA ARG A 104 -16.49 5.13 3.80
C ARG A 104 -16.56 4.52 2.40
N GLY A 105 -15.78 3.47 2.12
CA GLY A 105 -15.67 2.92 0.76
C GLY A 105 -14.95 3.87 -0.21
N GLU A 106 -14.18 4.81 0.32
CA GLU A 106 -13.49 5.83 -0.47
C GLU A 106 -12.08 5.36 -0.79
N ARG A 107 -11.68 5.49 -2.07
CA ARG A 107 -10.28 5.29 -2.47
C ARG A 107 -9.62 6.66 -2.66
N PRO A 108 -8.29 6.76 -2.45
CA PRO A 108 -7.57 7.99 -2.75
C PRO A 108 -7.77 8.39 -4.22
N THR A 109 -8.04 9.68 -4.42
CA THR A 109 -8.30 10.27 -5.74
C THR A 109 -7.18 11.20 -6.22
N GLU A 110 -6.35 11.66 -5.28
CA GLU A 110 -5.27 12.60 -5.54
C GLU A 110 -4.04 12.21 -4.72
N ASP A 111 -2.87 12.36 -5.34
CA ASP A 111 -1.59 12.19 -4.67
C ASP A 111 -1.36 13.37 -3.72
N THR A 112 -1.36 13.10 -2.43
CA THR A 112 -1.13 14.10 -1.38
C THR A 112 0.34 14.28 -1.04
N SER A 113 1.25 13.51 -1.67
CA SER A 113 2.69 13.66 -1.51
C SER A 113 3.14 15.04 -2.00
N GLY A 114 3.28 15.97 -1.04
CA GLY A 114 3.62 17.38 -1.31
C GLY A 114 2.67 18.43 -0.73
N ARG A 115 1.57 18.05 -0.06
CA ARG A 115 0.93 18.96 0.90
C ARG A 115 1.82 19.04 2.13
N ALA A 116 2.77 19.98 2.09
CA ALA A 116 3.52 20.39 3.27
C ALA A 116 2.54 20.66 4.44
N ALA A 117 2.87 20.10 5.60
CA ALA A 117 2.30 20.52 6.87
C ALA A 117 2.68 21.99 7.16
#